data_AF-A0A2N2F4I8-F1
#
_entry.id   AF-A0A2N2F4I8-F1
#
_cell.length_a   1.000
_cell.length_b   1.000
_cell.length_c   1.000
_cell.angle_alpha   90.00
_cell.angle_beta   90.00
_cell.angle_gamma   90.00
#
_symmetry.space_group_name_H-M   'P 1'
#
loop_
_entity.id
_entity.type
_entity.pdbx_description
1 polymer ?
#
loop_
_entity_poly.entity_id
_entity_poly.type
_entity_poly.pdbx_seq_one_letter_code
_entity_poly.pdbx_strand_id
1 'polypeptide(L)'
;MAKHVGVKLPEDLVKILKSEKTVGVLASFSEKGLPHTTPIQCVYPKGLESILITIHKDHTGYHNMVWQKKVMICFMDEGNVAYSVLGRAGVVRAPSQVHPLMNVVRIDIIDIKSDRSVLCRVDSGVRWSYTSWEAEELLKALTEELKELAKNL
;
A
#
# COMPACT_ATOMS: atom_id res chain seq x y z
N MET A 1 -2.20 18.11 -15.46
CA MET A 1 -3.49 18.09 -14.75
C MET A 1 -3.72 16.68 -14.22
N ALA A 2 -4.16 16.55 -12.98
CA ALA A 2 -4.54 15.27 -12.43
C ALA A 2 -5.74 14.67 -13.17
N LYS A 3 -5.66 13.39 -13.53
CA LYS A 3 -6.73 12.67 -14.23
C LYS A 3 -7.25 11.54 -13.35
N HIS A 4 -8.56 11.50 -13.13
CA HIS A 4 -9.21 10.34 -12.52
C HIS A 4 -9.18 9.17 -13.50
N VAL A 5 -8.61 8.05 -13.07
CA VAL A 5 -8.40 6.86 -13.90
C VAL A 5 -9.46 5.79 -13.64
N GLY A 6 -10.23 5.92 -12.56
CA GLY A 6 -11.35 5.05 -12.19
C GLY A 6 -11.10 4.27 -10.91
N VAL A 7 -11.85 3.18 -10.73
CA VAL A 7 -11.86 2.38 -9.50
C VAL A 7 -11.04 1.09 -9.58
N LYS A 8 -10.41 0.83 -10.73
CA LYS A 8 -9.63 -0.39 -10.99
C LYS A 8 -8.16 -0.06 -11.17
N LEU A 9 -7.28 -0.82 -10.52
CA LEU A 9 -5.84 -0.70 -10.63
C LEU A 9 -5.39 -0.78 -12.10
N PRO A 10 -4.68 0.23 -12.61
CA PRO A 10 -4.05 0.16 -13.92
C PRO A 10 -3.02 -0.99 -13.99
N GLU A 11 -2.85 -1.57 -15.18
CA GLU A 11 -1.96 -2.73 -15.38
C GLU A 11 -0.51 -2.46 -14.99
N ASP A 12 -0.02 -1.25 -15.25
CA ASP A 12 1.32 -0.82 -14.87
C ASP A 12 1.51 -0.76 -13.34
N LEU A 13 0.52 -0.24 -12.62
CA LEU A 13 0.51 -0.24 -11.16
C LEU A 13 0.45 -1.66 -10.61
N VAL A 14 -0.39 -2.55 -11.18
CA VAL A 14 -0.44 -3.96 -10.77
C VAL A 14 0.93 -4.63 -10.92
N LYS A 15 1.63 -4.37 -12.03
CA LYS A 15 2.98 -4.91 -12.27
C LYS A 15 3.97 -4.44 -11.21
N ILE A 16 3.94 -3.15 -10.85
CA ILE A 16 4.80 -2.59 -9.81
C ILE A 16 4.48 -3.18 -8.43
N LEU A 17 3.21 -3.30 -8.05
CA LEU A 17 2.83 -3.91 -6.77
C LEU A 17 3.26 -5.38 -6.69
N LYS A 18 3.11 -6.14 -7.78
CA LYS A 18 3.56 -7.54 -7.85
C LYS A 18 5.08 -7.71 -7.92
N SER A 19 5.85 -6.63 -8.11
CA SER A 19 7.32 -6.69 -8.07
C SER A 19 7.87 -6.81 -6.65
N GLU A 20 7.05 -6.53 -5.62
CA GLU A 20 7.39 -6.63 -4.19
C GLU A 20 8.57 -5.72 -3.76
N LYS A 21 8.94 -4.74 -4.60
CA LYS A 21 10.06 -3.83 -4.36
C LYS A 21 9.65 -2.36 -4.26
N THR A 22 8.40 -2.06 -4.56
CA THR A 22 7.89 -0.69 -4.52
C THR A 22 7.66 -0.23 -3.08
N VAL A 23 7.60 1.08 -2.88
CA VAL A 23 7.21 1.71 -1.62
C VAL A 23 6.02 2.61 -1.89
N GLY A 24 4.91 2.33 -1.22
CA GLY A 24 3.76 3.23 -1.19
C GLY A 24 3.90 4.23 -0.05
N VAL A 25 3.40 5.45 -0.23
CA VAL A 25 3.25 6.42 0.86
C VAL A 25 1.78 6.50 1.23
N LEU A 26 1.42 5.91 2.37
CA LEU A 26 0.08 5.94 2.95
C LEU A 26 -0.14 7.28 3.67
N ALA A 27 -1.09 8.07 3.19
CA ALA A 27 -1.64 9.21 3.89
C ALA A 27 -2.90 8.80 4.68
N SER A 28 -2.92 9.17 5.95
CA SER A 28 -4.01 8.97 6.90
C SER A 28 -4.27 10.25 7.68
N PHE A 29 -5.35 10.32 8.46
CA PHE A 29 -5.64 11.45 9.34
C PHE A 29 -5.64 11.01 10.79
N SER A 30 -4.99 11.79 11.65
CA SER A 30 -5.12 11.66 13.11
C SER A 30 -6.51 12.09 13.59
N GLU A 31 -6.82 11.80 14.86
CA GLU A 31 -8.07 12.24 15.51
C GLU A 31 -8.27 13.76 15.48
N LYS A 32 -7.18 14.53 15.46
CA LYS A 32 -7.19 16.00 15.36
C LYS A 32 -7.36 16.50 13.91
N GLY A 33 -7.54 15.61 12.95
CA GLY A 33 -7.64 15.95 11.53
C GLY A 33 -6.31 16.32 10.86
N LEU A 34 -5.17 16.09 11.52
CA LEU A 34 -3.85 16.34 10.93
C LEU A 34 -3.44 15.18 10.02
N PRO A 35 -2.94 15.46 8.79
CA PRO A 35 -2.47 14.42 7.89
C PRO A 35 -1.19 13.78 8.43
N HIS A 36 -1.07 12.47 8.22
CA HIS A 36 0.10 11.69 8.59
C HIS A 36 0.47 10.76 7.44
N THR A 37 1.74 10.79 7.03
CA THR A 37 2.28 9.93 5.97
C THR A 37 3.08 8.77 6.54
N THR A 38 2.96 7.61 5.94
CA THR A 38 3.65 6.39 6.36
C THR A 38 4.15 5.66 5.12
N PRO A 39 5.47 5.52 4.93
CA PRO A 39 6.01 4.60 3.93
C PRO A 39 5.60 3.16 4.24
N ILE A 40 5.12 2.42 3.25
CA ILE A 40 4.72 1.02 3.34
C ILE A 40 5.39 0.25 2.20
N GLN A 41 6.18 -0.74 2.56
CA GLN A 41 6.92 -1.60 1.63
C GLN A 41 6.24 -2.95 1.37
N CYS A 42 5.49 -3.48 2.34
CA CYS A 42 4.79 -4.76 2.19
C CYS A 42 3.38 -4.50 1.69
N VAL A 43 3.21 -4.56 0.37
CA VAL A 43 1.98 -4.24 -0.35
C VAL A 43 1.74 -5.30 -1.42
N TYR A 44 0.49 -5.73 -1.60
CA TYR A 44 0.12 -6.68 -2.65
C TYR A 44 -1.28 -6.37 -3.22
N PRO A 45 -1.52 -6.46 -4.54
CA PRO A 45 -2.85 -6.23 -5.08
C PRO A 45 -3.78 -7.42 -4.82
N LYS A 46 -5.01 -7.16 -4.38
CA LYS A 46 -6.09 -8.15 -4.30
C LYS A 46 -7.11 -7.84 -5.39
N GLY A 47 -7.00 -8.57 -6.50
CA GLY A 47 -7.74 -8.28 -7.73
C GLY A 47 -7.35 -6.90 -8.29
N LEU A 48 -8.33 -6.20 -8.86
CA LEU A 48 -8.15 -4.85 -9.40
C LEU A 48 -8.78 -3.76 -8.51
N GLU A 49 -9.54 -4.13 -7.49
CA GLU A 49 -10.39 -3.20 -6.73
C GLU A 49 -9.94 -3.04 -5.26
N SER A 50 -8.86 -3.73 -4.86
CA SER A 50 -8.32 -3.59 -3.51
C SER A 50 -6.82 -3.85 -3.44
N ILE A 51 -6.20 -3.31 -2.40
CA ILE A 51 -4.79 -3.51 -2.07
C ILE A 51 -4.71 -4.09 -0.65
N LEU A 52 -3.83 -5.06 -0.43
CA LEU A 52 -3.47 -5.56 0.89
C LEU A 52 -2.14 -4.96 1.32
N ILE A 53 -2.04 -4.60 2.60
CA ILE A 53 -0.80 -4.15 3.23
C ILE A 53 -0.58 -4.89 4.55
N THR A 54 0.68 -4.99 4.96
CA THR A 54 1.01 -5.28 6.36
C THR A 54 1.58 -4.04 7.04
N ILE A 55 1.23 -3.87 8.31
CA ILE A 55 1.69 -2.73 9.12
C ILE A 55 1.81 -3.16 10.58
N HIS A 56 2.82 -2.62 11.27
CA HIS A 56 3.01 -2.88 12.70
C HIS A 56 1.84 -2.32 13.52
N LYS A 57 1.38 -3.07 14.52
CA LYS A 57 0.21 -2.73 15.34
C LYS A 57 0.33 -1.41 16.10
N ASP A 58 1.57 -1.00 16.40
CA ASP A 58 1.87 0.24 17.15
C ASP A 58 2.21 1.42 16.21
N HIS A 59 2.11 1.23 14.90
CA HIS A 59 2.40 2.31 13.95
C HIS A 59 1.27 3.35 13.96
N THR A 60 1.59 4.65 14.05
CA THR A 60 0.57 5.73 14.05
C THR A 60 -0.37 5.65 12.85
N GLY A 61 0.17 5.36 11.66
CA GLY A 61 -0.62 5.08 10.46
C GLY A 61 -1.67 3.97 10.63
N TYR A 62 -1.37 2.90 11.39
CA TYR A 62 -2.33 1.83 11.69
C TYR A 62 -3.45 2.32 12.62
N HIS A 63 -3.11 3.02 13.69
CA HIS A 63 -4.12 3.60 14.59
C HIS A 63 -5.04 4.57 13.85
N ASN A 64 -4.46 5.43 13.00
CA ASN A 64 -5.22 6.37 12.20
C ASN A 64 -6.18 5.69 11.22
N MET A 65 -5.78 4.61 10.54
CA MET A 65 -6.68 3.91 9.59
C MET A 65 -7.79 3.12 10.29
N VAL A 66 -7.55 2.64 11.52
CA VAL A 66 -8.59 1.99 12.34
C VAL A 66 -9.64 3.00 12.76
N TRP A 67 -9.20 4.20 13.18
CA TRP A 67 -10.07 5.30 13.57
C TRP A 67 -10.80 5.90 12.36
N GLN A 68 -10.04 6.38 11.38
CA GLN A 68 -10.53 7.00 10.15
C GLN A 68 -10.18 6.12 8.95
N LYS A 69 -11.16 5.33 8.50
CA LYS A 69 -10.98 4.34 7.45
C LYS A 69 -10.64 4.95 6.08
N LYS A 70 -10.87 6.25 5.86
CA LYS A 70 -10.53 6.91 4.58
C LYS A 70 -9.03 7.21 4.52
N VAL A 71 -8.35 6.57 3.58
CA VAL A 71 -6.90 6.69 3.39
C VAL A 71 -6.55 6.92 1.92
N MET A 72 -5.34 7.38 1.65
CA MET A 72 -4.78 7.46 0.30
C MET A 72 -3.40 6.82 0.27
N ILE A 73 -3.05 6.06 -0.76
CA ILE A 73 -1.68 5.59 -0.97
C ILE A 73 -1.15 6.14 -2.28
N CYS A 74 0.00 6.79 -2.24
CA CYS A 74 0.72 7.26 -3.41
C CYS A 74 1.82 6.25 -3.80
N PHE A 75 1.91 5.93 -5.10
CA PHE A 75 2.98 5.13 -5.69
C PHE A 75 3.67 5.93 -6.79
N MET A 76 5.01 5.96 -6.71
CA MET A 76 5.88 6.56 -7.73
C MET A 76 6.98 5.55 -8.07
N ASP A 77 7.00 5.08 -9.31
CA ASP A 77 7.94 4.04 -9.73
C ASP A 77 8.31 4.10 -11.22
N GLU A 78 9.27 3.26 -11.60
CA GLU A 78 9.72 3.07 -12.97
C GLU A 78 8.56 2.80 -13.93
N GLY A 79 8.75 3.15 -15.20
CA GLY A 79 7.67 3.08 -16.20
C GLY A 79 6.66 4.23 -16.07
N ASN A 80 7.07 5.37 -15.49
CA ASN A 80 6.22 6.52 -15.24
C ASN A 80 4.99 6.20 -14.39
N VAL A 81 5.13 5.29 -13.42
CA VAL A 81 4.05 5.02 -12.47
C VAL A 81 4.01 6.19 -11.49
N ALA A 82 2.85 6.86 -11.44
CA ALA A 82 2.57 7.99 -10.56
C ALA A 82 1.06 8.03 -10.31
N TYR A 83 0.62 7.35 -9.24
CA TYR A 83 -0.79 7.22 -8.91
C TYR A 83 -1.04 7.44 -7.42
N SER A 84 -2.13 8.14 -7.11
CA SER A 84 -2.72 8.19 -5.78
C SER A 84 -4.00 7.36 -5.77
N VAL A 85 -4.02 6.32 -4.94
CA VAL A 85 -5.16 5.44 -4.72
C VAL A 85 -5.90 5.91 -3.47
N LEU A 86 -7.09 6.49 -3.65
CA LEU A 86 -8.01 6.77 -2.55
C LEU A 86 -8.79 5.50 -2.22
N GLY A 87 -8.85 5.13 -0.93
CA GLY A 87 -9.54 3.93 -0.53
C GLY A 87 -10.06 3.93 0.89
N ARG A 88 -10.75 2.85 1.23
CA ARG A 88 -11.27 2.57 2.57
C ARG A 88 -10.51 1.40 3.18
N ALA A 89 -9.83 1.66 4.29
CA ALA A 89 -9.13 0.66 5.08
C ALA A 89 -10.11 -0.20 5.88
N GLY A 90 -9.88 -1.51 5.85
CA GLY A 90 -10.52 -2.52 6.68
C GLY A 90 -9.48 -3.50 7.19
N VAL A 91 -9.43 -3.69 8.51
CA VAL A 91 -8.55 -4.70 9.11
C VAL A 91 -9.08 -6.08 8.73
N VAL A 92 -8.26 -6.86 8.04
CA VAL A 92 -8.57 -8.24 7.63
C VAL A 92 -8.17 -9.22 8.72
N ARG A 93 -7.02 -8.95 9.34
CA ARG A 93 -6.42 -9.85 10.32
C ARG A 93 -5.55 -9.06 11.30
N ALA A 94 -5.82 -9.22 12.59
CA ALA A 94 -5.06 -8.62 13.67
C ALA A 94 -5.05 -9.57 14.89
N PRO A 95 -3.94 -10.30 15.16
CA PRO A 95 -2.65 -10.24 14.48
C PRO A 95 -2.58 -11.10 13.20
N SER A 96 -1.61 -10.81 12.33
CA SER A 96 -1.13 -11.65 11.23
C SER A 96 -0.84 -13.08 11.71
N GLN A 97 -0.96 -14.07 10.81
CA GLN A 97 -0.55 -15.46 11.09
C GLN A 97 0.98 -15.61 11.14
N VAL A 98 1.72 -14.68 10.54
CA VAL A 98 3.19 -14.72 10.46
C VAL A 98 3.82 -14.09 11.72
N HIS A 99 3.30 -12.96 12.19
CA HIS A 99 3.91 -12.25 13.31
C HIS A 99 2.89 -11.53 14.22
N PRO A 100 2.95 -11.70 15.55
CA PRO A 100 1.94 -11.18 16.49
C PRO A 100 1.88 -9.64 16.58
N LEU A 101 2.90 -8.94 16.09
CA LEU A 101 2.94 -7.48 16.05
C LEU A 101 2.55 -6.89 14.69
N MET A 102 2.32 -7.72 13.68
CA MET A 102 1.93 -7.26 12.34
C MET A 102 0.44 -7.48 12.14
N ASN A 103 -0.22 -6.53 11.48
CA ASN A 103 -1.62 -6.63 11.10
C ASN A 103 -1.76 -6.56 9.58
N VAL A 104 -2.77 -7.24 9.04
CA VAL A 104 -3.12 -7.19 7.62
C VAL A 104 -4.33 -6.29 7.42
N VAL A 105 -4.19 -5.33 6.52
CA VAL A 105 -5.22 -4.35 6.20
C VAL A 105 -5.51 -4.41 4.71
N ARG A 106 -6.80 -4.44 4.36
CA ARG A 106 -7.30 -4.27 3.00
C ARG A 106 -7.71 -2.83 2.79
N ILE A 107 -7.37 -2.29 1.64
CA ILE A 107 -7.78 -0.97 1.20
C ILE A 107 -8.64 -1.17 -0.04
N ASP A 108 -9.95 -1.02 0.14
CA ASP A 108 -10.92 -1.07 -0.95
C ASP A 108 -10.87 0.25 -1.73
N ILE A 109 -10.67 0.18 -3.03
CA ILE A 109 -10.43 1.35 -3.87
C ILE A 109 -11.73 2.11 -4.07
N ILE A 110 -11.70 3.41 -3.78
CA ILE A 110 -12.79 4.34 -4.04
C ILE A 110 -12.55 5.05 -5.37
N ASP A 111 -11.31 5.48 -5.61
CA ASP A 111 -10.91 6.21 -6.81
C ASP A 111 -9.39 6.20 -6.96
N ILE A 112 -8.92 6.28 -8.21
CA ILE A 112 -7.51 6.37 -8.54
C ILE A 112 -7.30 7.64 -9.33
N LYS A 113 -6.30 8.41 -8.91
CA LYS A 113 -5.85 9.63 -9.56
C LYS A 113 -4.48 9.38 -10.18
N SER A 114 -4.31 9.71 -11.44
CA SER A 114 -2.99 9.80 -12.07
C SER A 114 -2.35 11.15 -11.76
N ASP A 115 -1.18 11.09 -11.15
CA ASP A 115 -0.34 12.25 -10.78
C ASP A 115 0.83 12.44 -11.76
N ARG A 116 0.76 11.80 -12.94
CA ARG A 116 1.75 11.97 -14.00
C ARG A 116 1.84 13.43 -14.43
N SER A 117 3.08 13.92 -14.53
CA SER A 117 3.34 15.23 -15.09
C SER A 117 3.25 15.19 -16.61
N VAL A 118 2.85 16.33 -17.20
CA VAL A 118 2.92 16.56 -18.65
C VAL A 118 4.34 16.97 -19.05
N LEU A 119 5.13 17.48 -18.10
CA LEU A 119 6.45 18.08 -18.35
C LEU A 119 7.60 17.14 -17.99
N CYS A 120 7.36 16.14 -17.14
CA CYS A 120 8.39 15.23 -16.68
C CYS A 120 7.83 13.82 -16.45
N ARG A 121 8.75 12.87 -16.31
CA ARG A 121 8.45 11.45 -16.16
C ARG A 121 9.13 10.92 -14.90
N VAL A 122 8.49 9.98 -14.21
CA VAL A 122 9.17 9.19 -13.17
C VAL A 122 10.01 8.11 -13.86
N ASP A 123 11.33 8.26 -13.80
CA ASP A 123 12.27 7.29 -14.39
C ASP A 123 12.54 6.11 -13.45
N SER A 124 12.57 6.34 -12.14
CA SER A 124 12.74 5.30 -11.13
C SER A 124 11.99 5.63 -9.83
N GLY A 125 11.62 4.58 -9.09
CA GLY A 125 11.02 4.68 -7.76
C GLY A 125 12.05 4.56 -6.63
N VAL A 126 11.59 4.78 -5.41
CA VAL A 126 12.37 4.48 -4.21
C VAL A 126 12.58 2.97 -4.13
N ARG A 127 13.80 2.56 -3.77
CA ARG A 127 14.18 1.16 -3.53
C ARG A 127 14.61 1.01 -2.08
N TRP A 128 14.48 -0.21 -1.56
CA TRP A 128 14.85 -0.55 -0.20
C TRP A 128 15.59 -1.89 -0.19
N SER A 129 16.32 -2.16 0.90
CA SER A 129 17.04 -3.41 1.15
C SER A 129 16.78 -3.88 2.56
N TYR A 130 16.90 -5.19 2.79
CA TYR A 130 16.77 -5.75 4.12
C TYR A 130 17.92 -5.28 5.02
N THR A 131 17.61 -5.05 6.30
CA THR A 131 18.61 -4.69 7.31
C THR A 131 19.31 -5.90 7.91
N SER A 132 18.69 -7.08 7.81
CA SER A 132 19.22 -8.36 8.28
C SER A 132 18.53 -9.53 7.58
N TRP A 133 19.03 -10.75 7.76
CA TRP A 133 18.43 -11.96 7.20
C TRP A 133 17.07 -12.27 7.86
N GLU A 134 16.91 -11.99 9.15
CA GLU A 134 15.63 -12.16 9.87
C GLU A 134 14.56 -11.22 9.31
N ALA A 135 14.95 -9.98 8.99
CA ALA A 135 14.04 -9.01 8.37
C ALA A 135 13.61 -9.46 6.97
N GLU A 136 14.51 -10.12 6.23
CA GLU A 136 14.21 -10.71 4.93
C GLU A 136 13.21 -11.88 5.04
N GLU A 137 13.45 -12.82 5.94
CA GLU A 137 12.55 -13.95 6.16
C GLU A 137 11.16 -13.48 6.58
N LEU A 138 11.09 -12.53 7.53
CA LEU A 138 9.83 -11.98 7.99
C LEU A 138 9.04 -11.30 6.86
N LEU A 139 9.68 -10.43 6.07
CA LEU A 139 9.00 -9.72 4.98
C LEU A 139 8.57 -10.66 3.86
N LYS A 140 9.36 -11.68 3.54
CA LYS A 140 8.96 -12.73 2.58
C LYS A 140 7.73 -13.49 3.08
N ALA A 141 7.74 -13.93 4.35
CA ALA A 141 6.60 -14.65 4.94
C ALA A 141 5.32 -13.79 4.98
N LEU A 142 5.42 -12.51 5.37
CA LEU A 142 4.29 -11.56 5.34
C LEU A 142 3.76 -11.37 3.91
N THR A 143 4.65 -11.28 2.93
CA THR A 143 4.26 -11.12 1.52
C THR A 143 3.55 -12.36 0.98
N GLU A 144 3.99 -13.57 1.36
CA GLU A 144 3.27 -14.80 1.05
C GLU A 144 1.88 -14.86 1.70
N GLU A 145 1.75 -14.42 2.96
CA GLU A 145 0.43 -14.29 3.60
C GLU A 145 -0.49 -13.34 2.80
N LEU A 146 0.02 -12.21 2.31
CA LEU A 146 -0.75 -11.31 1.46
C LEU A 146 -1.20 -11.99 0.15
N LYS A 147 -0.33 -12.78 -0.49
CA LYS A 147 -0.64 -13.52 -1.72
C LYS A 147 -1.72 -14.56 -1.50
N GLU A 148 -1.67 -15.28 -0.38
CA GLU A 148 -2.69 -16.26 0.00
C GLU A 148 -4.04 -15.59 0.25
N LEU A 149 -4.05 -14.51 1.04
CA LEU A 149 -5.26 -13.73 1.31
C LEU A 149 -5.83 -13.10 0.04
N ALA A 150 -4.99 -12.70 -0.92
CA ALA A 150 -5.43 -12.15 -2.20
C ALA A 150 -6.20 -13.16 -3.06
N LYS A 151 -5.98 -14.47 -2.86
CA LYS A 151 -6.69 -15.55 -3.56
C LYS A 151 -7.98 -15.97 -2.85
N ASN A 152 -8.02 -15.87 -1.52
CA ASN A 152 -9.02 -16.52 -0.69
C ASN A 152 -10.13 -15.59 -0.16
N LEU A 153 -9.96 -14.27 -0.27
CA LEU A 153 -10.93 -13.25 0.14
C LEU A 153 -11.60 -12.61 -1.07
#